data_AF-A0A9Q0E6J2-F1
#
_entry.id   AF-A0A9Q0E6J2-F1
#
_cell.length_a   1.000
_cell.length_b   1.000
_cell.length_c   1.000
_cell.angle_alpha   90.00
_cell.angle_beta   90.00
_cell.angle_gamma   90.00
#
_symmetry.space_group_name_H-M   'P 1'
#
loop_
_entity.id
_entity.type
_entity.pdbx_description
1 polymer ?
#
loop_
_entity_poly.entity_id
_entity_poly.type
_entity_poly.pdbx_seq_one_letter_code
_entity_poly.pdbx_strand_id
1 'polypeptide(L)'
;MYSPLCLTQLLHTGDLGLEHITDLGLEHITDLGLEHITDLGLQHITDLGLEHITDLGLEHITDLGLEHITELGLQHITDLGLQHITDLGLEHITDLGLEHITDLGLEHITDLGLEHITDLGLEHITDLGLEHITDLGLEHITDLGLEHITDLGLQHITDLGLEHITDLGLEHITDLGLEHITDLGLEHITDLGLEHITDLGLEHITDLGLEHITDLGLELEHITDLGLEHITDLGLEHITDLGLEHITDLGLENITDLGLEHITDLGLEHITDLGLEHITDLGLEHITDLGLEHITDPGLEHITDLGLEHITDLGLEHITDLGLEHITDLGLEHITDLGLAL
;
A
#
# COMPACT_ATOMS: atom_id res chain seq x y z
N MET A 1 -30.40 -33.00 0.88
CA MET A 1 -31.08 -32.73 2.18
C MET A 1 -30.75 -33.87 3.13
N TYR A 2 -29.50 -33.94 3.58
CA TYR A 2 -29.20 -34.61 4.84
C TYR A 2 -29.40 -33.55 5.94
N SER A 3 -30.04 -33.93 7.04
CA SER A 3 -30.26 -33.04 8.18
C SER A 3 -28.94 -32.75 8.87
N PRO A 4 -28.67 -31.52 9.35
CA PRO A 4 -27.50 -31.25 10.18
C PRO A 4 -27.49 -32.21 11.36
N LEU A 5 -26.36 -32.89 11.60
CA LEU A 5 -26.16 -33.75 12.76
C LEU A 5 -26.12 -32.86 14.00
N CYS A 6 -27.12 -33.01 14.87
CA CYS A 6 -27.19 -32.25 16.11
C CYS A 6 -26.05 -32.71 17.05
N LEU A 7 -25.44 -31.77 17.80
CA LEU A 7 -24.38 -31.97 18.80
C LEU A 7 -24.59 -33.21 19.70
N THR A 8 -25.85 -33.57 19.97
CA THR A 8 -26.23 -34.75 20.77
C THR A 8 -25.96 -36.10 20.12
N GLN A 9 -25.90 -36.19 18.79
CA GLN A 9 -25.49 -37.40 18.07
C GLN A 9 -23.98 -37.58 18.07
N LEU A 10 -23.21 -36.50 17.87
CA LEU A 10 -21.74 -36.49 17.94
C LEU A 10 -21.22 -36.91 19.33
N LEU A 11 -21.83 -36.37 20.40
CA LEU A 11 -21.51 -36.72 21.81
C LEU A 11 -21.68 -38.22 22.14
N HIS A 12 -22.44 -38.99 21.34
CA HIS A 12 -22.68 -40.42 21.59
C HIS A 12 -21.88 -41.37 20.69
N THR A 13 -21.36 -40.90 19.55
CA THR A 13 -20.74 -41.77 18.55
C THR A 13 -19.23 -41.60 18.39
N GLY A 14 -18.65 -40.45 18.79
CA GLY A 14 -17.25 -40.14 18.50
C GLY A 14 -16.94 -40.24 17.00
N ASP A 15 -15.72 -40.66 16.64
CA ASP A 15 -15.23 -40.80 15.25
C ASP A 15 -16.17 -41.61 14.33
N LEU A 16 -16.89 -42.60 14.87
CA LEU A 16 -17.84 -43.43 14.10
C LEU A 16 -19.04 -42.64 13.55
N GLY A 17 -19.31 -41.45 14.10
CA GLY A 17 -20.36 -40.55 13.61
C GLY A 17 -19.96 -39.75 12.37
N LEU A 18 -18.65 -39.63 12.10
CA LEU A 18 -18.07 -38.77 11.08
C LEU A 18 -17.74 -39.50 9.76
N GLU A 19 -17.70 -40.84 9.76
CA GLU A 19 -17.30 -41.72 8.63
C GLU A 19 -18.07 -41.50 7.30
N HIS A 20 -19.13 -40.68 7.29
CA HIS A 20 -20.00 -40.40 6.13
C HIS A 20 -20.42 -38.92 5.97
N ILE A 21 -19.75 -37.98 6.63
CA ILE A 21 -20.11 -36.56 6.58
C ILE A 21 -19.22 -35.83 5.58
N THR A 22 -19.80 -35.32 4.48
CA THR A 22 -19.05 -34.70 3.38
C THR A 22 -19.35 -33.21 3.18
N ASP A 23 -20.19 -32.60 4.01
CA ASP A 23 -20.74 -31.26 3.72
C ASP A 23 -21.46 -30.70 4.96
N LEU A 24 -20.76 -30.61 6.09
CA LEU A 24 -21.37 -30.14 7.32
C LEU A 24 -20.67 -28.87 7.75
N GLY A 25 -21.37 -27.75 7.52
CA GLY A 25 -21.26 -26.58 8.39
C GLY A 25 -21.44 -27.04 9.83
N LEU A 26 -20.34 -27.42 10.45
CA LEU A 26 -20.20 -27.79 11.86
C LEU A 26 -20.16 -26.52 12.71
N GLU A 27 -20.96 -25.52 12.32
CA GLU A 27 -21.20 -24.22 12.99
C GLU A 27 -21.56 -24.36 14.47
N HIS A 28 -21.78 -25.58 14.97
CA HIS A 28 -22.20 -25.86 16.34
C HIS A 28 -21.34 -26.90 17.09
N ILE A 29 -20.22 -27.41 16.53
CA ILE A 29 -19.26 -28.15 17.38
C ILE A 29 -18.61 -27.15 18.34
N THR A 30 -18.57 -27.54 19.62
CA THR A 30 -17.88 -26.82 20.70
C THR A 30 -16.70 -27.65 21.18
N ASP A 31 -15.79 -27.10 21.97
CA ASP A 31 -14.63 -27.83 22.53
C ASP A 31 -15.01 -29.17 23.18
N LEU A 32 -16.17 -29.22 23.85
CA LEU A 32 -16.70 -30.44 24.46
C LEU A 32 -17.09 -31.53 23.44
N GLY A 33 -17.47 -31.11 22.23
CA GLY A 33 -17.69 -32.02 21.11
C GLY A 33 -16.39 -32.64 20.60
N LEU A 34 -15.29 -31.86 20.58
CA LEU A 34 -13.97 -32.32 20.16
C LEU A 34 -13.27 -33.23 21.19
N GLU A 35 -13.61 -33.15 22.49
CA GLU A 35 -13.10 -34.10 23.51
C GLU A 35 -13.36 -35.59 23.14
N HIS A 36 -14.35 -35.85 22.29
CA HIS A 36 -14.76 -37.19 21.87
C HIS A 36 -14.43 -37.52 20.42
N ILE A 37 -13.73 -36.64 19.70
CA ILE A 37 -13.34 -36.80 18.30
C ILE A 37 -11.81 -36.81 18.25
N THR A 38 -11.24 -37.81 17.59
CA THR A 38 -9.80 -37.88 17.32
C THR A 38 -9.53 -37.54 15.86
N ASP A 39 -8.26 -37.37 15.51
CA ASP A 39 -7.79 -37.20 14.12
C ASP A 39 -8.47 -38.18 13.14
N LEU A 40 -8.69 -39.42 13.56
CA LEU A 40 -9.32 -40.46 12.74
C LEU A 40 -10.76 -40.12 12.33
N GLY A 41 -11.48 -39.36 13.16
CA GLY A 41 -12.83 -38.89 12.86
C GLY A 41 -12.86 -37.77 11.82
N LEU A 42 -11.79 -36.97 11.74
CA LEU A 42 -11.73 -35.79 10.87
C LEU A 42 -11.24 -36.12 9.45
N GLN A 43 -10.57 -37.27 9.24
CA GLN A 43 -10.08 -37.76 7.93
C GLN A 43 -11.13 -37.92 6.81
N HIS A 44 -12.41 -37.67 7.06
CA HIS A 44 -13.48 -37.85 6.07
C HIS A 44 -14.29 -36.59 5.78
N ILE A 45 -13.88 -35.44 6.34
CA ILE A 45 -14.58 -34.17 6.24
C ILE A 45 -13.86 -33.27 5.24
N THR A 46 -14.59 -32.71 4.26
CA THR A 46 -14.05 -31.78 3.27
C THR A 46 -14.20 -30.31 3.71
N ASP A 47 -15.36 -29.91 4.21
CA ASP A 47 -15.59 -28.50 4.60
C ASP A 47 -15.85 -28.42 6.11
N LEU A 48 -15.00 -27.68 6.84
CA LEU A 48 -15.02 -27.62 8.30
C LEU A 48 -14.97 -26.17 8.82
N GLY A 49 -16.15 -25.59 9.03
CA GLY A 49 -16.30 -24.32 9.77
C GLY A 49 -16.41 -24.56 11.29
N LEU A 50 -15.37 -24.22 12.06
CA LEU A 50 -15.31 -24.38 13.52
C LEU A 50 -15.52 -23.04 14.24
N GLU A 51 -16.65 -22.37 13.97
CA GLU A 51 -16.98 -21.04 14.54
C GLU A 51 -17.08 -21.00 16.08
N HIS A 52 -17.13 -22.15 16.77
CA HIS A 52 -17.30 -22.24 18.23
C HIS A 52 -16.24 -23.11 18.93
N ILE A 53 -15.11 -23.37 18.26
CA ILE A 53 -13.95 -24.03 18.85
C ILE A 53 -12.95 -22.99 19.33
N THR A 54 -12.46 -23.18 20.55
CA THR A 54 -11.36 -22.41 21.13
C THR A 54 -10.08 -23.25 21.18
N ASP A 55 -8.97 -22.67 21.64
CA ASP A 55 -7.69 -23.37 21.81
C ASP A 55 -7.82 -24.73 22.52
N LEU A 56 -8.76 -24.84 23.46
CA LEU A 56 -9.02 -26.08 24.19
C LEU A 56 -9.50 -27.23 23.29
N GLY A 57 -10.26 -26.92 22.23
CA GLY A 57 -10.69 -27.93 21.27
C GLY A 57 -9.55 -28.40 20.38
N LEU A 58 -8.60 -27.52 20.05
CA LEU A 58 -7.41 -27.86 19.26
C LEU A 58 -6.38 -28.71 20.03
N GLU A 59 -6.40 -28.74 21.37
CA GLU A 59 -5.55 -29.68 22.15
C GLU A 59 -5.77 -31.17 21.78
N HIS A 60 -6.88 -31.48 21.11
CA HIS A 60 -7.28 -32.84 20.75
C HIS A 60 -7.14 -33.16 19.25
N ILE A 61 -6.74 -32.18 18.43
CA ILE A 61 -6.54 -32.34 16.99
C ILE A 61 -5.05 -32.14 16.68
N THR A 62 -4.49 -33.01 15.84
CA THR A 62 -3.14 -32.84 15.27
C THR A 62 -3.21 -32.75 13.76
N ASP A 63 -2.07 -32.50 13.10
CA ASP A 63 -1.94 -32.49 11.63
C ASP A 63 -2.63 -33.67 10.93
N LEU A 64 -2.63 -34.85 11.55
CA LEU A 64 -3.29 -36.05 11.02
C LEU A 64 -4.81 -35.93 10.88
N GLY A 65 -5.44 -35.06 11.68
CA GLY A 65 -6.86 -34.77 11.61
C GLY A 65 -7.22 -33.81 10.49
N LEU A 66 -6.25 -33.04 9.99
CA LEU A 66 -6.48 -32.00 8.99
C LEU A 66 -6.17 -32.44 7.55
N GLU A 67 -5.60 -33.65 7.36
CA GLU A 67 -5.13 -34.20 6.06
C GLU A 67 -6.17 -34.15 4.91
N HIS A 68 -7.46 -34.00 5.18
CA HIS A 68 -8.51 -34.09 4.16
C HIS A 68 -9.49 -32.90 4.13
N ILE A 69 -9.18 -31.81 4.84
CA ILE A 69 -10.02 -30.61 4.93
C ILE A 69 -9.61 -29.62 3.84
N THR A 70 -10.58 -29.14 3.05
CA THR A 70 -10.38 -28.14 1.98
C THR A 70 -10.65 -26.71 2.45
N GLU A 71 -11.66 -26.48 3.29
CA GLU A 71 -11.99 -25.17 3.85
C GLU A 71 -11.98 -25.22 5.38
N LEU A 72 -11.15 -24.40 6.04
CA LEU A 72 -11.03 -24.33 7.50
C LEU A 72 -11.21 -22.91 8.03
N GLY A 73 -12.26 -22.69 8.82
CA GLY A 73 -12.51 -21.41 9.50
C GLY A 73 -12.41 -21.53 11.02
N LEU A 74 -11.50 -20.76 11.63
CA LEU A 74 -11.21 -20.74 13.07
C LEU A 74 -11.30 -19.30 13.62
N GLN A 75 -12.44 -18.95 14.24
CA GLN A 75 -12.72 -17.59 14.72
C GLN A 75 -12.30 -17.31 16.18
N HIS A 76 -12.01 -18.34 16.98
CA HIS A 76 -11.71 -18.19 18.41
C HIS A 76 -10.43 -18.91 18.83
N ILE A 77 -9.53 -19.12 17.87
CA ILE A 77 -8.22 -19.73 18.08
C ILE A 77 -7.17 -18.64 18.23
N THR A 78 -6.38 -18.73 19.29
CA THR A 78 -5.21 -17.87 19.52
C THR A 78 -3.94 -18.65 19.19
N ASP A 79 -2.78 -18.01 19.31
CA ASP A 79 -1.46 -18.64 19.14
C ASP A 79 -1.29 -19.94 19.94
N LEU A 80 -1.97 -20.04 21.10
CA LEU A 80 -1.92 -21.24 21.94
C LEU A 80 -2.57 -22.45 21.26
N GLY A 81 -3.63 -22.26 20.47
CA GLY A 81 -4.25 -23.34 19.70
C GLY A 81 -3.37 -23.80 18.54
N LEU A 82 -2.64 -22.88 17.91
CA LEU A 82 -1.73 -23.18 16.78
C LEU A 82 -0.53 -24.04 17.17
N GLN A 83 -0.12 -24.10 18.45
CA GLN A 83 0.99 -24.98 18.88
C GLN A 83 0.79 -26.48 18.57
N HIS A 84 -0.44 -26.87 18.23
CA HIS A 84 -0.84 -28.24 17.92
C HIS A 84 -0.96 -28.53 16.41
N ILE A 85 -0.85 -27.50 15.57
CA ILE A 85 -0.94 -27.57 14.12
C ILE A 85 0.39 -27.09 13.53
N THR A 86 0.99 -27.88 12.64
CA THR A 86 2.19 -27.50 11.88
C THR A 86 1.89 -27.40 10.39
N ASP A 87 2.87 -26.99 9.59
CA ASP A 87 2.80 -26.97 8.12
C ASP A 87 2.23 -28.28 7.52
N LEU A 88 2.51 -29.43 8.14
CA LEU A 88 2.00 -30.72 7.68
C LEU A 88 0.47 -30.83 7.77
N GLY A 89 -0.14 -30.16 8.75
CA GLY A 89 -1.60 -30.10 8.90
C GLY A 89 -2.26 -29.19 7.87
N LEU A 90 -1.51 -28.29 7.25
CA LEU A 90 -2.01 -27.32 6.28
C LEU A 90 -1.83 -27.77 4.82
N GLU A 91 -1.10 -28.86 4.56
CA GLU A 91 -0.76 -29.36 3.21
C GLU A 91 -1.98 -29.53 2.26
N HIS A 92 -3.18 -29.64 2.80
CA HIS A 92 -4.39 -29.95 2.05
C HIS A 92 -5.51 -28.92 2.19
N ILE A 93 -5.27 -27.84 2.94
CA ILE A 93 -6.24 -26.76 3.19
C ILE A 93 -6.08 -25.68 2.12
N THR A 94 -7.17 -25.34 1.46
CA THR A 94 -7.19 -24.34 0.38
C THR A 94 -7.57 -22.95 0.90
N ASP A 95 -8.56 -22.86 1.78
CA ASP A 95 -9.02 -21.59 2.37
C ASP A 95 -8.90 -21.65 3.89
N LEU A 96 -8.11 -20.72 4.48
CA LEU A 96 -7.82 -20.69 5.91
C LEU A 96 -8.14 -19.32 6.53
N GLY A 97 -9.19 -19.27 7.37
CA GLY A 97 -9.52 -18.07 8.15
C GLY A 97 -9.10 -18.21 9.61
N LEU A 98 -8.13 -17.41 10.07
CA LEU A 98 -7.68 -17.37 11.46
C LEU A 98 -7.94 -15.99 12.08
N GLU A 99 -8.85 -15.89 13.05
CA GLU A 99 -9.10 -14.65 13.79
C GLU A 99 -8.29 -14.62 15.10
N HIS A 100 -7.64 -13.49 15.42
CA HIS A 100 -6.87 -13.25 16.67
C HIS A 100 -5.48 -13.91 16.81
N ILE A 101 -4.82 -14.24 15.71
CA ILE A 101 -3.42 -14.72 15.71
C ILE A 101 -2.41 -13.56 15.74
N THR A 102 -1.33 -13.71 16.52
CA THR A 102 -0.19 -12.78 16.61
C THR A 102 1.09 -13.44 16.09
N ASP A 103 2.22 -12.71 16.07
CA ASP A 103 3.52 -13.22 15.61
C ASP A 103 3.94 -14.57 16.21
N LEU A 104 3.54 -14.85 17.46
CA LEU A 104 3.84 -16.12 18.12
C LEU A 104 3.18 -17.32 17.45
N GLY A 105 2.01 -17.14 16.82
CA GLY A 105 1.34 -18.19 16.08
C GLY A 105 2.11 -18.60 14.81
N LEU A 106 2.83 -17.65 14.20
CA LEU A 106 3.62 -17.88 12.98
C LEU A 106 4.89 -18.72 13.24
N GLU A 107 5.33 -18.87 14.50
CA GLU A 107 6.41 -19.83 14.83
C GLU A 107 6.06 -21.29 14.44
N HIS A 108 4.77 -21.58 14.26
CA HIS A 108 4.26 -22.92 13.96
C HIS A 108 3.81 -23.13 12.51
N ILE A 109 3.57 -22.04 11.77
CA ILE A 109 3.15 -22.03 10.37
C ILE A 109 4.14 -21.21 9.55
N THR A 110 4.97 -21.89 8.75
CA THR A 110 6.00 -21.29 7.88
C THR A 110 5.57 -21.31 6.42
N ASP A 111 6.42 -20.80 5.51
CA ASP A 111 6.22 -20.86 4.05
C ASP A 111 5.68 -22.21 3.54
N LEU A 112 6.14 -23.33 4.13
CA LEU A 112 5.70 -24.67 3.71
C LEU A 112 4.21 -24.93 3.99
N GLY A 113 3.67 -24.36 5.07
CA GLY A 113 2.25 -24.46 5.38
C GLY A 113 1.38 -23.59 4.48
N LEU A 114 1.97 -22.54 3.88
CA LEU A 114 1.27 -21.58 3.04
C LEU A 114 1.21 -22.00 1.55
N GLU A 115 2.04 -22.97 1.11
CA GLU A 115 2.09 -23.46 -0.30
C GLU A 115 0.71 -23.85 -0.89
N HIS A 116 -0.26 -24.13 -0.03
CA HIS A 116 -1.57 -24.65 -0.42
C HIS A 116 -2.74 -23.72 -0.09
N ILE A 117 -2.49 -22.59 0.56
CA ILE A 117 -3.53 -21.67 1.04
C ILE A 117 -3.69 -20.52 0.03
N THR A 118 -4.90 -20.31 -0.47
CA THR A 118 -5.23 -19.24 -1.44
C THR A 118 -5.60 -17.94 -0.75
N ASP A 119 -6.43 -18.02 0.31
CA ASP A 119 -6.91 -16.85 1.05
C ASP A 119 -6.51 -16.99 2.53
N LEU A 120 -5.78 -16.01 3.07
CA LEU A 120 -5.28 -16.00 4.45
C LEU A 120 -5.54 -14.66 5.16
N GLY A 121 -6.39 -14.68 6.19
CA GLY A 121 -6.62 -13.51 7.04
C GLY A 121 -5.82 -13.55 8.34
N LEU A 122 -4.99 -12.54 8.60
CA LEU A 122 -4.21 -12.37 9.85
C LEU A 122 -4.27 -10.91 10.34
N GLU A 123 -4.84 -10.62 11.51
CA GLU A 123 -5.15 -9.23 11.91
C GLU A 123 -4.07 -8.53 12.77
N HIS A 124 -3.20 -9.29 13.47
CA HIS A 124 -2.32 -8.73 14.51
C HIS A 124 -0.84 -9.05 14.33
N ILE A 125 -0.40 -9.26 13.09
CA ILE A 125 0.99 -9.58 12.73
C ILE A 125 1.82 -8.30 12.56
N THR A 126 3.05 -8.34 13.07
CA THR A 126 4.06 -7.28 12.93
C THR A 126 5.29 -7.79 12.18
N ASP A 127 6.31 -6.94 11.99
CA ASP A 127 7.57 -7.31 11.32
C ASP A 127 8.21 -8.61 11.85
N LEU A 128 8.03 -8.92 13.13
CA LEU A 128 8.57 -10.15 13.74
C LEU A 128 7.91 -11.41 13.19
N GLY A 129 6.63 -11.35 12.85
CA GLY A 129 5.92 -12.47 12.25
C GLY A 129 6.44 -12.83 10.86
N LEU A 130 6.95 -11.83 10.13
CA LEU A 130 7.54 -12.03 8.79
C LEU A 130 8.91 -12.72 8.83
N GLU A 131 9.54 -12.90 10.00
CA GLU A 131 10.73 -13.77 10.09
C GLU A 131 10.40 -15.24 9.71
N HIS A 132 9.13 -15.63 9.76
CA HIS A 132 8.64 -16.98 9.50
C HIS A 132 7.93 -17.14 8.14
N ILE A 133 7.45 -16.04 7.56
CA ILE A 133 6.75 -15.99 6.26
C ILE A 133 7.53 -15.07 5.32
N THR A 134 8.15 -15.63 4.29
CA THR A 134 8.90 -14.91 3.26
C THR A 134 8.17 -14.91 1.92
N ASP A 135 8.74 -14.28 0.88
CA ASP A 135 8.24 -14.33 -0.50
C ASP A 135 7.74 -15.72 -0.96
N LEU A 136 8.38 -16.80 -0.52
CA LEU A 136 7.98 -18.17 -0.86
C LEU A 136 6.61 -18.56 -0.29
N GLY A 137 6.28 -18.11 0.92
CA GLY A 137 4.97 -18.31 1.50
C GLY A 137 3.90 -17.43 0.84
N LEU A 138 4.30 -16.25 0.35
CA LEU A 138 3.41 -15.28 -0.29
C LEU A 138 3.02 -15.68 -1.73
N GLU A 139 3.85 -16.46 -2.45
CA GLU A 139 3.57 -16.93 -3.83
C GLU A 139 2.18 -17.59 -3.99
N HIS A 140 1.62 -18.09 -2.90
CA HIS A 140 0.40 -18.87 -2.89
C HIS A 140 -0.83 -18.10 -2.37
N ILE A 141 -0.62 -16.92 -1.76
CA ILE A 141 -1.68 -16.14 -1.10
C ILE A 141 -2.13 -15.00 -2.02
N THR A 142 -3.43 -14.93 -2.28
CA THR A 142 -4.04 -13.87 -3.12
C THR A 142 -4.40 -12.63 -2.31
N ASP A 143 -5.00 -12.82 -1.12
CA ASP A 143 -5.45 -11.73 -0.23
C ASP A 143 -4.78 -11.88 1.15
N LEU A 144 -4.00 -10.86 1.57
CA LEU A 144 -3.24 -10.89 2.83
C LEU A 144 -3.33 -9.55 3.58
N GLY A 145 -4.07 -9.53 4.69
CA GLY A 145 -4.14 -8.34 5.55
C GLY A 145 -2.93 -8.23 6.49
N LEU A 146 -2.14 -7.14 6.40
CA LEU A 146 -0.97 -6.89 7.26
C LEU A 146 -0.78 -5.40 7.62
N GLU A 147 -1.73 -4.84 8.39
CA GLU A 147 -1.79 -3.39 8.68
C GLU A 147 -0.65 -2.81 9.54
N HIS A 148 0.23 -3.64 10.14
CA HIS A 148 1.20 -3.19 11.14
C HIS A 148 2.68 -3.42 10.74
N ILE A 149 2.93 -3.58 9.45
CA ILE A 149 4.28 -3.79 8.90
C ILE A 149 5.01 -2.46 8.68
N THR A 150 6.31 -2.46 8.98
CA THR A 150 7.24 -1.33 8.77
C THR A 150 8.39 -1.75 7.85
N ASP A 151 9.35 -0.83 7.60
CA ASP A 151 10.56 -1.10 6.82
C ASP A 151 11.31 -2.38 7.21
N LEU A 152 11.25 -2.78 8.49
CA LEU A 152 11.93 -4.00 8.95
C LEU A 152 11.28 -5.27 8.38
N GLY A 153 9.95 -5.29 8.29
CA GLY A 153 9.22 -6.42 7.72
C GLY A 153 9.50 -6.63 6.24
N LEU A 154 9.77 -5.54 5.51
CA LEU A 154 10.12 -5.58 4.08
C LEU A 154 11.47 -6.25 3.80
N GLN A 155 12.32 -6.53 4.80
CA GLN A 155 13.50 -7.39 4.60
C GLN A 155 13.13 -8.83 4.21
N HIS A 156 11.88 -9.23 4.45
CA HIS A 156 11.34 -10.57 4.20
C HIS A 156 10.31 -10.61 3.06
N ILE A 157 9.79 -9.44 2.66
CA ILE A 157 8.83 -9.25 1.57
C ILE A 157 9.48 -8.36 0.49
N THR A 158 9.86 -8.95 -0.64
CA THR A 158 10.41 -8.23 -1.80
C THR A 158 9.39 -8.15 -2.94
N ASP A 159 9.75 -7.47 -4.04
CA ASP A 159 8.96 -7.44 -5.28
C ASP A 159 8.40 -8.81 -5.71
N LEU A 160 9.13 -9.89 -5.45
CA LEU A 160 8.69 -11.24 -5.81
C LEU A 160 7.51 -11.73 -4.94
N GLY A 161 7.53 -11.42 -3.65
CA GLY A 161 6.42 -11.76 -2.76
C GLY A 161 5.15 -10.97 -3.08
N LEU A 162 5.31 -9.76 -3.64
CA LEU A 162 4.21 -8.89 -4.00
C LEU A 162 3.49 -9.30 -5.30
N GLU A 163 4.14 -10.02 -6.23
CA GLU A 163 3.54 -10.45 -7.52
C GLU A 163 2.20 -11.20 -7.36
N HIS A 164 1.99 -11.80 -6.19
CA HIS A 164 0.87 -12.69 -5.91
C HIS A 164 -0.21 -12.09 -5.01
N ILE A 165 0.05 -10.94 -4.38
CA ILE A 165 -0.86 -10.31 -3.43
C ILE A 165 -1.66 -9.20 -4.11
N THR A 166 -2.98 -9.25 -4.00
CA THR A 166 -3.88 -8.24 -4.59
C THR A 166 -4.17 -7.11 -3.61
N ASP A 167 -4.36 -7.44 -2.33
CA ASP A 167 -4.65 -6.46 -1.28
C ASP A 167 -3.62 -6.61 -0.15
N LEU A 168 -2.72 -5.62 -0.05
CA LEU A 168 -1.72 -5.48 1.02
C LEU A 168 -1.71 -4.02 1.48
N GLY A 169 -2.04 -3.76 2.74
CA GLY A 169 -2.00 -2.42 3.33
C GLY A 169 -0.70 -2.18 4.08
N LEU A 170 0.14 -1.25 3.59
CA LEU A 170 1.42 -0.89 4.21
C LEU A 170 1.44 0.60 4.58
N GLU A 171 1.05 0.96 5.81
CA GLU A 171 0.91 2.38 6.21
C GLU A 171 2.21 3.05 6.72
N HIS A 172 3.24 2.27 7.08
CA HIS A 172 4.38 2.76 7.84
C HIS A 172 5.74 2.54 7.15
N ILE A 173 5.78 2.79 5.83
CA ILE A 173 6.99 2.59 5.01
C ILE A 173 7.73 3.92 4.77
N THR A 174 9.06 3.88 4.85
CA THR A 174 9.98 4.99 4.57
C THR A 174 10.97 4.63 3.47
N ASP A 175 11.90 5.53 3.12
CA ASP A 175 12.96 5.29 2.12
C ASP A 175 13.71 3.97 2.31
N LEU A 176 13.85 3.50 3.57
CA LEU A 176 14.55 2.26 3.87
C LEU A 176 13.77 1.03 3.41
N GLY A 177 12.45 1.03 3.55
CA GLY A 177 11.62 -0.07 3.07
C GLY A 177 11.61 -0.19 1.55
N LEU A 178 11.77 0.94 0.85
CA LEU A 178 11.84 1.00 -0.61
C LEU A 178 13.12 0.37 -1.19
N GLU A 179 14.13 0.00 -0.38
CA GLU A 179 15.25 -0.81 -0.89
C GLU A 179 14.80 -2.22 -1.35
N HIS A 180 13.64 -2.66 -0.87
CA HIS A 180 13.06 -4.00 -1.10
C HIS A 180 11.82 -3.99 -1.99
N ILE A 181 11.14 -2.85 -2.13
CA ILE A 181 9.99 -2.64 -3.01
C ILE A 181 10.35 -1.61 -4.08
N THR A 182 10.46 -2.06 -5.33
CA THR A 182 10.71 -1.21 -6.51
C THR A 182 9.46 -1.05 -7.36
N ASP A 183 9.55 -0.30 -8.46
CA ASP A 183 8.49 -0.20 -9.49
C ASP A 183 7.83 -1.54 -9.85
N LEU A 184 8.57 -2.66 -9.80
CA LEU A 184 8.01 -3.99 -10.08
C LEU A 184 7.05 -4.48 -9.00
N GLY A 185 7.40 -4.32 -7.72
CA GLY A 185 6.53 -4.71 -6.61
C GLY A 185 5.27 -3.85 -6.54
N LEU A 186 5.39 -2.58 -6.93
CA LEU A 186 4.28 -1.63 -6.95
C LEU A 186 3.20 -1.96 -8.00
N GLU A 187 3.48 -2.78 -9.03
CA GLU A 187 2.47 -3.23 -10.02
C GLU A 187 1.24 -3.90 -9.35
N HIS A 188 1.44 -4.45 -8.15
CA HIS A 188 0.48 -5.31 -7.48
C HIS A 188 -0.13 -4.71 -6.21
N ILE A 189 0.32 -3.52 -5.76
CA ILE A 189 -0.11 -2.93 -4.48
C ILE A 189 -1.30 -2.00 -4.68
N THR A 190 -2.36 -2.18 -3.89
CA THR A 190 -3.58 -1.35 -3.92
C THR A 190 -3.57 -0.17 -2.95
N ASP A 191 -2.89 -0.29 -1.80
CA ASP A 191 -2.81 0.74 -0.76
C ASP A 191 -1.41 0.80 -0.11
N LEU A 192 -0.75 1.96 -0.21
CA LEU A 192 0.61 2.19 0.29
C LEU A 192 0.71 3.56 0.97
N GLY A 193 0.84 3.55 2.29
CA GLY A 193 1.12 4.73 3.10
C GLY A 193 2.61 5.04 3.16
N LEU A 194 2.97 6.22 2.69
CA LEU A 194 4.35 6.69 2.56
C LEU A 194 4.51 8.04 3.28
N GLU A 195 4.56 8.02 4.61
CA GLU A 195 4.54 9.24 5.42
C GLU A 195 5.88 10.01 5.42
N HIS A 196 7.02 9.38 5.05
CA HIS A 196 8.36 9.97 5.17
C HIS A 196 9.31 9.62 4.02
N ILE A 197 8.90 9.88 2.77
CA ILE A 197 9.74 9.65 1.58
C ILE A 197 10.55 10.89 1.23
N THR A 198 11.84 10.69 0.97
CA THR A 198 12.77 11.72 0.48
C THR A 198 13.28 11.37 -0.92
N ASP A 199 14.18 12.19 -1.47
CA ASP A 199 14.83 11.93 -2.77
C ASP A 199 15.42 10.51 -2.87
N LEU A 200 15.83 9.91 -1.74
CA LEU A 200 16.37 8.55 -1.72
C LEU A 200 15.32 7.48 -2.04
N GLY A 201 14.08 7.63 -1.55
CA GLY A 201 13.00 6.70 -1.86
C GLY A 201 12.61 6.76 -3.34
N LEU A 202 12.72 7.94 -3.97
CA LEU A 202 12.46 8.12 -5.39
C LEU A 202 13.53 7.49 -6.31
N GLU A 203 14.67 7.03 -5.78
CA GLU A 203 15.59 6.17 -6.54
C GLU A 203 14.95 4.80 -6.88
N HIS A 204 13.93 4.40 -6.10
CA HIS A 204 13.26 3.09 -6.19
C HIS A 204 11.83 3.16 -6.74
N ILE A 205 11.17 4.32 -6.59
CA ILE A 205 9.84 4.61 -7.14
C ILE A 205 9.99 5.67 -8.24
N THR A 206 9.89 5.25 -9.50
CA THR A 206 9.92 6.12 -10.67
C THR A 206 8.52 6.31 -11.26
N ASP A 207 8.42 7.03 -12.37
CA ASP A 207 7.18 7.16 -13.16
C ASP A 207 6.44 5.82 -13.37
N LEU A 208 7.19 4.70 -13.50
CA LEU A 208 6.60 3.39 -13.69
C LEU A 208 5.89 2.86 -12.44
N GLY A 209 6.50 2.99 -11.26
CA GLY A 209 5.87 2.57 -10.02
C GLY A 209 4.65 3.42 -9.68
N LEU A 210 4.74 4.72 -9.94
CA LEU A 210 3.64 5.67 -9.71
C LEU A 210 2.40 5.37 -10.56
N GLU A 211 2.56 4.79 -11.77
CA GLU A 211 1.42 4.38 -12.63
C GLU A 211 0.43 3.44 -11.91
N HIS A 212 0.94 2.66 -10.94
CA HIS A 212 0.19 1.59 -10.31
C HIS A 212 -0.43 1.95 -8.94
N ILE A 213 -0.03 3.08 -8.34
CA ILE A 213 -0.50 3.45 -7.00
C ILE A 213 -1.79 4.29 -7.09
N THR A 214 -2.87 3.82 -6.46
CA THR A 214 -4.19 4.46 -6.51
C THR A 214 -4.44 5.52 -5.44
N ASP A 215 -3.87 5.36 -4.24
CA ASP A 215 -3.96 6.32 -3.14
C ASP A 215 -2.56 6.44 -2.54
N LEU A 216 -1.91 7.55 -2.86
CA LEU A 216 -0.55 7.81 -2.50
C LEU A 216 -0.62 8.85 -1.38
N GLY A 217 -0.72 8.38 -0.14
CA GLY A 217 -0.70 9.22 1.06
C GLY A 217 0.68 9.84 1.30
N LEU A 218 1.35 10.30 0.24
CA LEU A 218 2.67 10.87 0.31
C LEU A 218 2.61 12.29 0.87
N GLU A 219 3.19 12.49 2.03
CA GLU A 219 3.67 13.79 2.46
C GLU A 219 5.04 14.05 1.81
N LEU A 220 5.06 14.47 0.53
CA LEU A 220 6.30 14.76 -0.25
C LEU A 220 6.99 16.10 0.12
N GLU A 221 6.79 16.61 1.33
CA GLU A 221 7.38 17.87 1.80
C GLU A 221 8.94 17.89 1.81
N HIS A 222 9.58 16.75 1.55
CA HIS A 222 11.04 16.58 1.63
C HIS A 222 11.71 16.30 0.28
N ILE A 223 10.98 16.39 -0.84
CA ILE A 223 11.54 16.21 -2.18
C ILE A 223 12.24 17.48 -2.66
N THR A 224 13.43 17.30 -3.23
CA THR A 224 14.24 18.36 -3.84
C THR A 224 14.44 18.10 -5.33
N ASP A 225 15.22 18.95 -6.01
CA ASP A 225 15.60 18.77 -7.42
C ASP A 225 16.14 17.36 -7.73
N LEU A 226 16.78 16.71 -6.75
CA LEU A 226 17.33 15.37 -6.91
C LEU A 226 16.23 14.31 -7.07
N GLY A 227 15.15 14.40 -6.30
CA GLY A 227 14.02 13.48 -6.43
C GLY A 227 13.31 13.63 -7.78
N LEU A 228 13.26 14.84 -8.32
CA LEU A 228 12.74 15.13 -9.66
C LEU A 228 13.64 14.65 -10.81
N GLU A 229 14.82 14.08 -10.54
CA GLU A 229 15.56 13.32 -11.56
C GLU A 229 14.86 11.99 -11.91
N HIS A 230 13.98 11.50 -11.03
CA HIS A 230 13.31 10.19 -11.14
C HIS A 230 11.81 10.28 -11.44
N ILE A 231 11.20 11.45 -11.22
CA ILE A 231 9.79 11.73 -11.51
C ILE A 231 9.69 12.78 -12.61
N THR A 232 8.98 12.46 -13.69
CA THR A 232 8.64 13.39 -14.79
C THR A 232 7.15 13.71 -14.81
N ASP A 233 6.69 14.47 -15.81
CA ASP A 233 5.27 14.73 -16.05
C ASP A 233 4.39 13.47 -16.01
N LEU A 234 4.94 12.30 -16.39
CA LEU A 234 4.21 11.04 -16.37
C LEU A 234 3.94 10.55 -14.94
N GLY A 235 4.94 10.55 -14.07
CA GLY A 235 4.75 10.16 -12.67
C GLY A 235 3.85 11.14 -11.92
N LEU A 236 3.97 12.44 -12.22
CA LEU A 236 3.14 13.48 -11.62
C LEU A 236 1.65 13.30 -11.92
N GLU A 237 1.26 12.70 -13.06
CA GLU A 237 -0.16 12.38 -13.36
C GLU A 237 -0.85 11.57 -12.25
N HIS A 238 -0.07 10.76 -11.53
CA HIS A 238 -0.54 9.83 -10.52
C HIS A 238 -0.42 10.37 -9.08
N ILE A 239 0.16 11.54 -8.88
CA ILE A 239 0.32 12.15 -7.55
C ILE A 239 -0.75 13.22 -7.36
N THR A 240 -1.59 13.05 -6.33
CA THR A 240 -2.54 14.09 -5.90
C THR A 240 -1.92 14.86 -4.75
N ASP A 241 -1.86 16.19 -4.85
CA ASP A 241 -1.43 17.09 -3.77
C ASP A 241 0.08 17.09 -3.47
N LEU A 242 0.91 17.16 -4.52
CA LEU A 242 2.34 17.34 -4.35
C LEU A 242 2.69 18.79 -3.93
N GLY A 243 3.30 18.92 -2.75
CA GLY A 243 3.89 20.16 -2.22
C GLY A 243 5.41 20.20 -2.47
N LEU A 244 5.86 21.00 -3.43
CA LEU A 244 7.27 21.12 -3.84
C LEU A 244 7.89 22.41 -3.29
N GLU A 245 8.07 22.49 -1.98
CA GLU A 245 8.59 23.70 -1.31
C GLU A 245 10.09 23.99 -1.54
N HIS A 246 10.84 23.01 -2.04
CA HIS A 246 12.32 23.04 -2.07
C HIS A 246 12.92 22.89 -3.48
N ILE A 247 12.12 23.12 -4.51
CA ILE A 247 12.54 22.99 -5.92
C ILE A 247 13.17 24.28 -6.44
N THR A 248 14.24 24.13 -7.23
CA THR A 248 14.95 25.21 -7.92
C THR A 248 14.81 25.05 -9.45
N ASP A 249 15.43 25.96 -10.22
CA ASP A 249 15.46 25.89 -11.68
C ASP A 249 15.88 24.52 -12.22
N LEU A 250 16.71 23.79 -11.48
CA LEU A 250 17.17 22.45 -11.87
C LEU A 250 16.05 21.40 -11.86
N GLY A 251 15.18 21.40 -10.85
CA GLY A 251 14.06 20.45 -10.79
C GLY A 251 13.04 20.68 -11.90
N LEU A 252 12.89 21.93 -12.36
CA LEU A 252 12.04 22.29 -13.49
C LEU A 252 12.60 21.84 -14.86
N GLU A 253 13.84 21.37 -14.96
CA GLU A 253 14.35 20.82 -16.23
C GLU A 253 13.57 19.56 -16.67
N ASN A 254 12.97 18.83 -15.71
CA ASN A 254 12.26 17.57 -15.94
C ASN A 254 10.72 17.69 -15.87
N ILE A 255 10.20 18.87 -15.52
CA ILE A 255 8.76 19.15 -15.40
C ILE A 255 8.36 20.17 -16.47
N THR A 256 7.32 19.87 -17.25
CA THR A 256 6.70 20.80 -18.20
C THR A 256 5.34 21.27 -17.71
N ASP A 257 4.68 22.11 -18.52
CA ASP A 257 3.29 22.53 -18.28
C ASP A 257 2.33 21.36 -17.97
N LEU A 258 2.62 20.15 -18.48
CA LEU A 258 1.81 18.95 -18.20
C LEU A 258 1.96 18.47 -16.76
N GLY A 259 3.18 18.38 -16.23
CA GLY A 259 3.38 17.96 -14.84
C GLY A 259 2.85 18.98 -13.84
N LEU A 260 2.89 20.27 -14.20
CA LEU A 260 2.32 21.35 -13.39
C LEU A 260 0.81 21.24 -13.17
N GLU A 261 0.06 20.54 -14.05
CA GLU A 261 -1.38 20.29 -13.85
C GLU A 261 -1.68 19.54 -12.54
N HIS A 262 -0.73 18.74 -12.07
CA HIS A 262 -0.88 17.83 -10.94
C HIS A 262 -0.23 18.33 -9.64
N ILE A 263 0.50 19.45 -9.70
CA ILE A 263 1.16 20.06 -8.54
C ILE A 263 0.25 21.11 -7.92
N THR A 264 -0.07 20.97 -6.64
CA THR A 264 -1.02 21.87 -5.96
C THR A 264 -0.35 23.03 -5.25
N ASP A 265 0.87 22.82 -4.77
CA ASP A 265 1.69 23.85 -4.14
C ASP A 265 3.13 23.70 -4.63
N LEU A 266 3.57 24.64 -5.45
CA LEU A 266 4.95 24.71 -5.90
C LEU A 266 5.55 25.90 -5.14
N GLY A 267 6.41 25.62 -4.15
CA GLY A 267 7.09 26.65 -3.39
C GLY A 267 8.16 27.30 -4.25
N LEU A 268 7.74 28.27 -5.07
CA LEU A 268 8.54 28.88 -6.14
C LEU A 268 9.51 29.96 -5.63
N GLU A 269 9.76 30.02 -4.31
CA GLU A 269 10.66 30.99 -3.68
C GLU A 269 12.10 30.94 -4.24
N HIS A 270 12.47 29.86 -4.94
CA HIS A 270 13.83 29.63 -5.44
C HIS A 270 13.95 29.62 -6.97
N ILE A 271 12.86 29.89 -7.71
CA ILE A 271 12.87 29.92 -9.18
C ILE A 271 13.34 31.27 -9.72
N THR A 272 14.21 31.21 -10.73
CA THR A 272 14.74 32.37 -11.47
C THR A 272 14.29 32.36 -12.93
N ASP A 273 14.78 33.32 -13.72
CA ASP A 273 14.51 33.38 -15.17
C ASP A 273 14.77 32.06 -15.90
N LEU A 274 15.71 31.24 -15.40
CA LEU A 274 16.05 29.95 -15.99
C LEU A 274 14.93 28.91 -15.81
N GLY A 275 14.31 28.82 -14.64
CA GLY A 275 13.21 27.87 -14.41
C GLY A 275 11.96 28.24 -15.22
N LEU A 276 11.74 29.55 -15.45
CA LEU A 276 10.66 30.02 -16.33
C LEU A 276 10.89 29.72 -17.82
N GLU A 277 12.08 29.31 -18.26
CA GLU A 277 12.28 28.86 -19.65
C GLU A 277 11.44 27.61 -19.99
N HIS A 278 11.02 26.86 -18.96
CA HIS A 278 10.29 25.59 -19.09
C HIS A 278 8.77 25.72 -18.83
N ILE A 279 8.31 26.90 -18.39
CA ILE A 279 6.90 27.15 -18.01
C ILE A 279 6.28 28.15 -18.98
N THR A 280 5.11 27.80 -19.53
CA THR A 280 4.31 28.72 -20.36
C THR A 280 3.03 29.18 -19.64
N ASP A 281 2.23 30.01 -20.31
CA ASP A 281 0.90 30.41 -19.83
C ASP A 281 0.02 29.23 -19.38
N LEU A 282 0.21 28.04 -19.97
CA LEU A 282 -0.53 26.83 -19.59
C LEU A 282 -0.09 26.28 -18.24
N GLY A 283 1.21 26.15 -17.97
CA GLY A 283 1.69 25.70 -16.67
C GLY A 283 1.32 26.67 -15.55
N LEU A 284 1.32 27.97 -15.85
CA LEU A 284 0.90 29.00 -14.90
C LEU A 284 -0.58 28.91 -14.51
N GLU A 285 -1.48 28.29 -15.31
CA GLU A 285 -2.89 28.09 -14.95
C GLU A 285 -3.06 27.34 -13.62
N HIS A 286 -2.11 26.44 -13.33
CA HIS A 286 -2.14 25.51 -12.21
C HIS A 286 -1.36 25.99 -10.99
N ILE A 287 -0.57 27.07 -11.12
CA ILE A 287 0.24 27.62 -10.05
C ILE A 287 -0.53 28.74 -9.35
N THR A 288 -0.76 28.62 -8.03
CA THR A 288 -1.60 29.57 -7.28
C THR A 288 -0.84 30.64 -6.51
N ASP A 289 0.41 30.36 -6.10
CA ASP A 289 1.26 31.25 -5.30
C ASP A 289 2.68 31.37 -5.90
N LEU A 290 2.77 32.00 -7.07
CA LEU A 290 4.04 32.24 -7.73
C LEU A 290 4.78 33.44 -7.07
N GLY A 291 5.68 33.16 -6.13
CA GLY A 291 6.56 34.18 -5.53
C GLY A 291 7.70 34.61 -6.46
N LEU A 292 7.45 35.53 -7.40
CA LEU A 292 8.45 35.96 -8.40
C LEU A 292 9.52 36.94 -7.88
N GLU A 293 9.99 36.80 -6.65
CA GLU A 293 10.98 37.72 -6.05
C GLU A 293 12.32 37.74 -6.82
N HIS A 294 12.59 36.74 -7.67
CA HIS A 294 13.86 36.56 -8.36
C HIS A 294 13.79 36.65 -9.89
N ILE A 295 12.64 37.01 -10.46
CA ILE A 295 12.45 37.11 -11.93
C ILE A 295 12.81 38.50 -12.43
N THR A 296 13.47 38.54 -13.59
CA THR A 296 13.83 39.75 -14.33
C THR A 296 13.23 39.74 -15.74
N ASP A 297 13.46 40.80 -16.53
CA ASP A 297 12.89 40.94 -17.88
C ASP A 297 12.98 39.69 -18.79
N PRO A 298 14.08 38.90 -18.80
CA PRO A 298 14.18 37.69 -19.62
C PRO A 298 13.21 36.58 -19.21
N GLY A 299 12.91 36.41 -17.92
CA GLY A 299 11.99 35.36 -17.46
C GLY A 299 10.54 35.57 -17.94
N LEU A 300 10.19 36.79 -18.36
CA LEU A 300 8.89 37.11 -18.94
C LEU A 300 8.83 36.97 -20.46
N GLU A 301 9.90 36.53 -21.15
CA GLU A 301 9.91 36.41 -22.62
C GLU A 301 8.84 35.43 -23.15
N HIS A 302 8.43 34.47 -22.33
CA HIS A 302 7.48 33.42 -22.69
C HIS A 302 6.09 33.54 -22.04
N ILE A 303 5.87 34.55 -21.21
CA ILE A 303 4.61 34.77 -20.49
C ILE A 303 3.79 35.89 -21.13
N THR A 304 2.49 35.65 -21.34
CA THR A 304 1.55 36.64 -21.87
C THR A 304 0.51 37.07 -20.83
N ASP A 305 -0.45 37.90 -21.25
CA ASP A 305 -1.58 38.31 -20.41
C ASP A 305 -2.35 37.14 -19.79
N LEU A 306 -2.35 35.98 -20.45
CA LEU A 306 -3.03 34.78 -19.95
C LEU A 306 -2.31 34.16 -18.76
N GLY A 307 -1.00 33.97 -18.84
CA GLY A 307 -0.23 33.44 -17.70
C GLY A 307 -0.28 34.38 -16.49
N LEU A 308 -0.29 35.70 -16.73
CA LEU A 308 -0.43 36.70 -15.68
C LEU A 308 -1.76 36.68 -14.93
N GLU A 309 -2.84 36.13 -15.50
CA GLU A 309 -4.14 36.01 -14.80
C GLU A 309 -4.03 35.15 -13.54
N HIS A 310 -3.09 34.20 -13.54
CA HIS A 310 -2.91 33.20 -12.49
C HIS A 310 -1.85 33.59 -11.46
N ILE A 311 -1.10 34.67 -11.70
CA ILE A 311 -0.04 35.12 -10.80
C ILE A 311 -0.58 36.18 -9.84
N THR A 312 -0.58 35.87 -8.55
CA THR A 312 -1.16 36.71 -7.49
C THR A 312 -0.19 37.76 -6.95
N ASP A 313 1.13 37.53 -7.01
CA ASP A 313 2.18 38.46 -6.57
C ASP A 313 3.41 38.42 -7.50
N LEU A 314 3.60 39.44 -8.34
CA LEU A 314 4.70 39.44 -9.32
C LEU A 314 6.06 39.84 -8.73
N GLY A 315 6.17 40.19 -7.44
CA GLY A 315 7.47 40.55 -6.83
C GLY A 315 8.27 41.57 -7.67
N LEU A 316 7.60 42.61 -8.22
CA LEU A 316 8.07 43.50 -9.30
C LEU A 316 9.35 44.33 -9.05
N GLU A 317 10.15 44.04 -8.03
CA GLU A 317 11.33 44.84 -7.71
C GLU A 317 12.38 44.87 -8.84
N HIS A 318 12.32 43.92 -9.79
CA HIS A 318 13.36 43.71 -10.81
C HIS A 318 12.88 43.73 -12.27
N ILE A 319 11.59 43.95 -12.54
CA ILE A 319 11.02 44.03 -13.90
C ILE A 319 11.01 45.48 -14.42
N THR A 320 11.35 45.69 -15.69
CA THR A 320 11.32 46.97 -16.39
C THR A 320 10.35 46.95 -17.58
N ASP A 321 10.15 48.11 -18.22
CA ASP A 321 9.32 48.25 -19.44
C ASP A 321 9.71 47.27 -20.57
N LEU A 322 10.95 46.74 -20.56
CA LEU A 322 11.41 45.74 -21.52
C LEU A 322 10.79 44.37 -21.29
N GLY A 323 10.69 43.91 -20.03
CA GLY A 323 10.03 42.64 -19.68
C GLY A 323 8.52 42.66 -19.92
N LEU A 324 7.93 43.86 -20.00
CA LEU A 324 6.50 44.05 -20.25
C LEU A 324 6.16 44.27 -21.74
N GLU A 325 7.12 44.15 -22.68
CA GLU A 325 6.85 44.42 -24.12
C GLU A 325 5.78 43.46 -24.70
N HIS A 326 5.61 42.29 -24.10
CA HIS A 326 4.66 41.25 -24.51
C HIS A 326 3.34 41.25 -23.70
N ILE A 327 3.22 42.11 -22.69
CA ILE A 327 2.09 42.20 -21.76
C ILE A 327 1.27 43.45 -22.09
N THR A 328 -0.05 43.31 -22.18
CA THR A 328 -0.98 44.42 -22.41
C THR A 328 -1.58 44.95 -21.12
N ASP A 329 -2.32 46.07 -21.22
CA ASP A 329 -3.07 46.64 -20.10
C ASP A 329 -3.98 45.61 -19.39
N LEU A 330 -4.41 44.54 -20.09
CA LEU A 330 -5.21 43.47 -19.50
C LEU A 330 -4.40 42.61 -18.53
N GLY A 331 -3.20 42.15 -18.91
CA GLY A 331 -2.33 41.38 -18.01
C GLY A 331 -1.86 42.20 -16.80
N LEU A 332 -1.64 43.51 -16.99
CA LEU A 332 -1.28 44.42 -15.90
C LEU A 332 -2.40 44.63 -14.87
N GLU A 333 -3.67 44.39 -15.21
CA GLU A 333 -4.79 44.49 -14.25
C GLU A 333 -4.79 43.36 -13.19
N HIS A 334 -4.13 42.23 -13.49
CA HIS A 334 -4.02 41.09 -12.58
C HIS A 334 -2.88 41.27 -11.56
N ILE A 335 -1.92 42.14 -11.85
CA ILE A 335 -0.80 42.45 -10.95
C ILE A 335 -1.24 43.50 -9.94
N THR A 336 -1.66 43.05 -8.76
CA THR A 336 -2.21 43.95 -7.72
C THR A 336 -1.19 44.87 -7.06
N ASP A 337 0.10 44.58 -7.22
CA ASP A 337 1.23 45.32 -6.61
C ASP A 337 1.96 46.24 -7.59
N LEU A 338 1.20 46.97 -8.42
CA LEU A 338 1.75 48.00 -9.30
C LEU A 338 2.23 49.23 -8.49
N GLY A 339 3.37 49.08 -7.82
CA GLY A 339 4.21 50.17 -7.32
C GLY A 339 4.91 50.95 -8.44
N LEU A 340 4.51 50.75 -9.71
CA LEU A 340 5.00 51.50 -10.85
C LEU A 340 4.43 52.92 -10.80
N ALA A 341 5.31 53.87 -10.45
CA ALA A 341 5.09 55.25 -10.81
C ALA A 341 5.17 55.38 -12.35
N LEU A 342 4.01 55.27 -13.02
CA LEU A 342 3.74 55.92 -14.31
C LEU A 342 4.20 57.39 -14.28
#